data_AF-A0A1E7ZGG4-F1
#
_entry.id   AF-A0A1E7ZGG4-F1
#
_cell.length_a   1.000
_cell.length_b   1.000
_cell.length_c   1.000
_cell.angle_alpha   90.00
_cell.angle_beta   90.00
_cell.angle_gamma   90.00
#
_symmetry.space_group_name_H-M   'P 1'
#
loop_
_entity.id
_entity.type
_entity.pdbx_description
1 polymer ?
#
loop_
_entity_poly.entity_id
_entity_poly.type
_entity_poly.pdbx_seq_one_letter_code
_entity_poly.pdbx_strand_id
1 'polypeptide(L)'
;MKAVDELTLRLREELLCANHGGQIADISTRHTAISHQLVANAWFSAFVYAKALSNDNALLYSQRADDYYQKAFDVHPPGQLYHLTQMYINAVLRGDDTRLDLAKHIAIMAYDKTQDVQSSVMEIVTALLAVNQSVTHFLPQLTSEEKHKSDLVPFGSTGAVRAILSNDEPALINSVDELLTIHAKRASNLRSSIGIGSSNAVICRMAILLCEAASHRGINIKDKLSKRRQKMSLRMQYPSEFPEVDKNIKMPLEVDFLTGQAFLK
;
A
#
# COMPACT_ATOMS: atom_id res chain seq x y z
N MET A 1 -24.37 -12.92 -0.46
CA MET A 1 -23.05 -12.42 -0.01
C MET A 1 -23.05 -10.89 -0.01
N LYS A 2 -22.62 -10.27 1.08
CA LYS A 2 -22.43 -8.82 1.26
C LYS A 2 -20.92 -8.48 1.27
N ALA A 3 -20.59 -7.19 1.18
CA ALA A 3 -19.19 -6.74 1.22
C ALA A 3 -18.46 -7.14 2.51
N VAL A 4 -19.15 -7.13 3.66
CA VAL A 4 -18.59 -7.59 4.94
C VAL A 4 -18.22 -9.07 4.92
N ASP A 5 -19.04 -9.91 4.27
CA ASP A 5 -18.78 -11.36 4.17
C ASP A 5 -17.51 -11.60 3.34
N GLU A 6 -17.40 -10.93 2.19
CA GLU A 6 -16.22 -11.00 1.32
C GLU A 6 -14.97 -10.49 2.05
N LEU A 7 -15.01 -9.31 2.70
CA LEU A 7 -13.86 -8.80 3.44
C LEU A 7 -13.43 -9.73 4.59
N THR A 8 -14.39 -10.38 5.26
CA THR A 8 -14.13 -11.37 6.30
C THR A 8 -13.45 -12.62 5.73
N LEU A 9 -13.91 -13.08 4.56
CA LEU A 9 -13.27 -14.17 3.83
C LEU A 9 -11.82 -13.81 3.46
N ARG A 10 -11.58 -12.63 2.87
CA ARG A 10 -10.23 -12.18 2.52
C ARG A 10 -9.32 -12.12 3.74
N LEU A 11 -9.80 -11.56 4.86
CA LEU A 11 -9.07 -11.55 6.13
C LEU A 11 -8.69 -12.97 6.57
N ARG A 12 -9.65 -13.90 6.55
CA ARG A 12 -9.40 -15.30 6.94
C ARG A 12 -8.32 -15.95 6.07
N GLU A 13 -8.39 -15.77 4.76
CA GLU A 13 -7.41 -16.34 3.84
C GLU A 13 -6.01 -15.75 4.07
N GLU A 14 -5.91 -14.44 4.27
CA GLU A 14 -4.62 -13.80 4.59
C GLU A 14 -4.05 -14.32 5.93
N LEU A 15 -4.90 -14.56 6.94
CA LEU A 15 -4.47 -15.17 8.19
C LEU A 15 -4.03 -16.62 8.03
N LEU A 16 -4.66 -17.41 7.15
CA LEU A 16 -4.21 -18.77 6.85
C LEU A 16 -2.82 -18.77 6.20
N CYS A 17 -2.59 -17.85 5.24
CA CYS A 17 -1.29 -17.64 4.60
C CYS A 17 -0.24 -17.16 5.62
N ALA A 18 -0.58 -16.18 6.46
CA ALA A 18 0.35 -15.59 7.41
C ALA A 18 0.78 -16.56 8.52
N ASN A 19 -0.12 -17.46 8.95
CA ASN A 19 0.17 -18.46 9.98
C ASN A 19 0.92 -19.70 9.44
N HIS A 20 1.10 -19.84 8.12
CA HIS A 20 1.94 -20.89 7.54
C HIS A 20 3.44 -20.71 7.84
N GLY A 21 3.85 -19.56 8.39
CA GLY A 21 5.24 -19.20 8.67
C GLY A 21 5.95 -19.95 9.80
N GLY A 22 5.35 -21.01 10.37
CA GLY A 22 5.92 -21.78 11.48
C GLY A 22 7.11 -22.68 11.11
N GLN A 23 7.39 -22.90 9.82
CA GLN A 23 8.47 -23.76 9.34
C GLN A 23 9.08 -23.23 8.05
N ILE A 24 9.64 -22.01 8.07
CA ILE A 24 10.44 -21.52 6.94
C ILE A 24 11.74 -22.33 6.93
N ALA A 25 11.89 -23.21 5.94
CA ALA A 25 13.08 -24.02 5.78
C ALA A 25 14.28 -23.12 5.45
N ASP A 26 15.39 -23.34 6.14
CA ASP A 26 16.63 -22.62 5.87
C ASP A 26 17.35 -23.25 4.66
N ILE A 27 16.88 -22.89 3.46
CA ILE A 27 17.41 -23.40 2.18
C ILE A 27 18.52 -22.47 1.66
N SER A 28 18.32 -21.16 1.77
CA SER A 28 19.28 -20.11 1.40
C SER A 28 18.81 -18.77 1.96
N THR A 29 19.73 -17.81 2.11
CA THR A 29 19.39 -16.45 2.55
C THR A 29 18.28 -15.82 1.71
N ARG A 30 18.37 -15.91 0.38
CA ARG A 30 17.35 -15.42 -0.53
C ARG A 30 15.99 -16.12 -0.35
N HIS A 31 15.99 -17.44 -0.20
CA HIS A 31 14.75 -18.20 0.03
C HIS A 31 14.10 -17.80 1.36
N THR A 32 14.90 -17.71 2.42
CA THR A 32 14.44 -17.33 3.76
C THR A 32 13.87 -15.92 3.76
N ALA A 33 14.55 -14.96 3.12
CA ALA A 33 14.07 -13.59 2.97
C ALA A 33 12.74 -13.49 2.20
N ILE A 34 12.61 -14.19 1.06
CA ILE A 34 11.36 -14.23 0.29
C ILE A 34 10.23 -14.88 1.10
N SER A 35 10.51 -15.95 1.84
CA SER A 35 9.51 -16.61 2.67
C SER A 35 9.02 -15.68 3.79
N HIS A 36 9.92 -14.96 4.46
CA HIS A 36 9.54 -13.92 5.42
C HIS A 36 8.75 -12.78 4.75
N GLN A 37 9.13 -12.35 3.56
CA GLN A 37 8.40 -11.33 2.78
C GLN A 37 6.97 -11.75 2.48
N LEU A 38 6.75 -13.00 2.04
CA LEU A 38 5.41 -13.52 1.73
C LEU A 38 4.53 -13.52 2.98
N VAL A 39 5.07 -13.98 4.12
CA VAL A 39 4.36 -13.95 5.41
C VAL A 39 4.09 -12.53 5.87
N ALA A 40 5.04 -11.60 5.71
CA ALA A 40 4.87 -10.19 6.06
C ALA A 40 3.77 -9.52 5.22
N ASN A 41 3.74 -9.79 3.91
CA ASN A 41 2.72 -9.28 3.00
C ASN A 41 1.32 -9.79 3.39
N ALA A 42 1.19 -11.06 3.78
CA ALA A 42 -0.06 -11.62 4.27
C ALA A 42 -0.52 -10.96 5.58
N TRP A 43 0.39 -10.77 6.55
CA TRP A 43 0.08 -10.01 7.77
C TRP A 43 -0.31 -8.56 7.50
N PHE A 44 0.34 -7.89 6.56
CA PHE A 44 -0.01 -6.53 6.14
C PHE A 44 -1.41 -6.49 5.52
N SER A 45 -1.74 -7.42 4.62
CA SER A 45 -3.09 -7.51 4.06
C SER A 45 -4.15 -7.80 5.13
N ALA A 46 -3.85 -8.70 6.07
CA ALA A 46 -4.71 -8.98 7.23
C ALA A 46 -4.93 -7.72 8.08
N PHE A 47 -3.89 -6.92 8.34
CA PHE A 47 -4.03 -5.62 9.01
C PHE A 47 -5.01 -4.71 8.28
N VAL A 48 -4.85 -4.55 6.96
CA VAL A 48 -5.70 -3.67 6.16
C VAL A 48 -7.16 -4.12 6.17
N TYR A 49 -7.42 -5.42 5.99
CA TYR A 49 -8.78 -5.96 6.04
C TYR A 49 -9.38 -5.89 7.45
N ALA A 50 -8.59 -6.17 8.49
CA ALA A 50 -9.01 -6.00 9.87
C ALA A 50 -9.38 -4.54 10.18
N LYS A 51 -8.61 -3.56 9.67
CA LYS A 51 -8.94 -2.14 9.79
C LYS A 51 -10.23 -1.77 9.07
N ALA A 52 -10.45 -2.29 7.86
CA ALA A 52 -11.70 -2.11 7.13
C ALA A 52 -12.91 -2.68 7.88
N LEU A 53 -12.73 -3.81 8.56
CA LEU A 53 -13.75 -4.49 9.36
C LEU A 53 -13.89 -3.93 10.79
N SER A 54 -13.09 -2.93 11.19
CA SER A 54 -13.02 -2.43 12.58
C SER A 54 -12.75 -3.54 13.59
N ASN A 55 -11.85 -4.47 13.25
CA ASN A 55 -11.45 -5.59 14.09
C ASN A 55 -10.33 -5.16 15.07
N ASP A 56 -10.48 -5.49 16.35
CA ASP A 56 -9.55 -5.11 17.43
C ASP A 56 -8.12 -5.64 17.24
N ASN A 57 -7.93 -6.71 16.46
CA ASN A 57 -6.61 -7.29 16.19
C ASN A 57 -5.83 -6.55 15.09
N ALA A 58 -6.37 -5.50 14.48
CA ALA A 58 -5.69 -4.79 13.38
C ALA A 58 -4.27 -4.34 13.77
N LEU A 59 -4.10 -3.78 14.98
CA LEU A 59 -2.79 -3.35 15.46
C LEU A 59 -1.81 -4.53 15.61
N LEU A 60 -2.28 -5.65 16.16
CA LEU A 60 -1.49 -6.87 16.30
C LEU A 60 -1.01 -7.37 14.93
N TYR A 61 -1.89 -7.42 13.93
CA TYR A 61 -1.53 -7.87 12.58
C TYR A 61 -0.51 -6.93 11.93
N SER A 62 -0.63 -5.62 12.16
CA SER A 62 0.35 -4.65 11.68
C SER A 62 1.74 -4.87 12.32
N GLN A 63 1.79 -5.12 13.64
CA GLN A 63 3.05 -5.43 14.33
C GLN A 63 3.69 -6.72 13.82
N ARG A 64 2.88 -7.76 13.59
CA ARG A 64 3.36 -9.02 12.98
C ARG A 64 3.93 -8.80 11.58
N ALA A 65 3.33 -7.92 10.77
CA ALA A 65 3.87 -7.60 9.46
C ALA A 65 5.29 -7.02 9.57
N ASP A 66 5.50 -6.06 10.48
CA ASP A 66 6.83 -5.48 10.71
C ASP A 66 7.83 -6.50 11.24
N ASP A 67 7.44 -7.37 12.18
CA ASP A 67 8.32 -8.44 12.67
C ASP A 67 8.87 -9.29 11.53
N TYR A 68 8.02 -9.64 10.55
CA TYR A 68 8.43 -10.45 9.42
C TYR A 68 9.17 -9.67 8.34
N TYR A 69 8.83 -8.39 8.11
CA TYR A 69 9.65 -7.54 7.24
C TYR A 69 11.04 -7.31 7.82
N GLN A 70 11.16 -7.14 9.14
CA GLN A 70 12.44 -7.01 9.83
C GLN A 70 13.25 -8.30 9.72
N LYS A 71 12.64 -9.47 9.94
CA LYS A 71 13.31 -10.77 9.70
C LYS A 71 13.78 -10.91 8.26
N ALA A 72 12.99 -10.51 7.27
CA ALA A 72 13.40 -10.53 5.87
C ALA A 72 14.57 -9.58 5.60
N PHE A 73 14.54 -8.38 6.21
CA PHE A 73 15.59 -7.38 6.13
C PHE A 73 16.91 -7.88 6.74
N ASP A 74 16.86 -8.54 7.91
CA ASP A 74 18.04 -9.00 8.66
C ASP A 74 18.82 -10.13 7.97
N VAL A 75 18.16 -10.88 7.07
CA VAL A 75 18.79 -11.98 6.32
C VAL A 75 19.78 -11.48 5.22
N HIS A 76 19.77 -10.17 4.90
CA HIS A 76 20.74 -9.40 4.09
C HIS A 76 20.84 -9.77 2.57
N PRO A 77 21.35 -8.87 1.68
CA PRO A 77 20.78 -8.47 0.38
C PRO A 77 21.14 -9.40 -0.80
N PRO A 78 20.48 -9.26 -1.99
CA PRO A 78 19.69 -8.11 -2.48
C PRO A 78 18.19 -8.14 -2.12
N GLY A 79 17.60 -6.96 -1.80
CA GLY A 79 16.14 -6.78 -1.61
C GLY A 79 15.69 -6.02 -0.35
N GLN A 80 16.62 -5.53 0.48
CA GLN A 80 16.32 -4.89 1.77
C GLN A 80 15.50 -3.59 1.63
N LEU A 81 15.73 -2.83 0.56
CA LEU A 81 15.00 -1.59 0.29
C LEU A 81 13.48 -1.83 0.21
N TYR A 82 13.04 -2.95 -0.38
CA TYR A 82 11.63 -3.28 -0.45
C TYR A 82 11.03 -3.45 0.95
N HIS A 83 11.70 -4.18 1.85
CA HIS A 83 11.20 -4.41 3.21
C HIS A 83 11.09 -3.09 3.99
N LEU A 84 12.07 -2.19 3.83
CA LEU A 84 12.00 -0.84 4.41
C LEU A 84 10.81 -0.04 3.90
N THR A 85 10.53 -0.07 2.58
CA THR A 85 9.37 0.67 2.04
C THR A 85 8.05 0.09 2.54
N GLN A 86 7.95 -1.22 2.72
CA GLN A 86 6.75 -1.84 3.29
C GLN A 86 6.54 -1.47 4.76
N MET A 87 7.59 -1.53 5.60
CA MET A 87 7.53 -1.07 6.99
C MET A 87 7.19 0.41 7.08
N TYR A 88 7.73 1.25 6.18
CA TYR A 88 7.39 2.66 6.11
C TYR A 88 5.90 2.88 5.85
N ILE A 89 5.31 2.23 4.85
CA ILE A 89 3.86 2.33 4.57
C ILE A 89 3.04 1.88 5.78
N ASN A 90 3.44 0.78 6.43
CA ASN A 90 2.75 0.25 7.60
C ASN A 90 2.78 1.26 8.76
N ALA A 91 3.94 1.86 9.04
CA ALA A 91 4.11 2.92 10.04
C ALA A 91 3.25 4.16 9.71
N VAL A 92 3.18 4.57 8.43
CA VAL A 92 2.31 5.67 7.98
C VAL A 92 0.84 5.36 8.21
N LEU A 93 0.39 4.14 7.91
CA LEU A 93 -1.00 3.71 8.11
C LEU A 93 -1.39 3.58 9.58
N ARG A 94 -0.42 3.27 10.47
CA ARG A 94 -0.62 3.25 11.92
C ARG A 94 -0.61 4.64 12.55
N GLY A 95 0.10 5.60 11.95
CA GLY A 95 0.43 6.82 12.65
C GLY A 95 1.51 6.63 13.71
N ASP A 96 2.49 5.74 13.46
CA ASP A 96 3.63 5.44 14.35
C ASP A 96 4.84 6.40 14.18
N ASP A 97 5.50 6.80 15.26
CA ASP A 97 6.58 7.81 15.24
C ASP A 97 7.85 7.37 14.48
N THR A 98 7.98 6.07 14.19
CA THR A 98 9.09 5.49 13.40
C THR A 98 9.11 5.90 11.92
N ARG A 99 8.02 6.49 11.40
CA ARG A 99 7.85 6.90 9.98
C ARG A 99 9.05 7.66 9.43
N LEU A 100 9.52 8.68 10.15
CA LEU A 100 10.58 9.56 9.66
C LEU A 100 11.93 8.87 9.63
N ASP A 101 12.21 7.99 10.60
CA ASP A 101 13.47 7.25 10.65
C ASP A 101 13.53 6.18 9.56
N LEU A 102 12.41 5.50 9.29
CA LEU A 102 12.28 4.61 8.13
C LEU A 102 12.50 5.36 6.81
N ALA A 103 11.91 6.55 6.65
CA ALA A 103 12.10 7.37 5.45
C ALA A 103 13.57 7.80 5.28
N LYS A 104 14.28 8.16 6.36
CA LYS A 104 15.73 8.44 6.31
C LYS A 104 16.52 7.22 5.85
N HIS A 105 16.17 6.04 6.34
CA HIS A 105 16.89 4.81 6.01
C HIS A 105 16.68 4.44 4.52
N ILE A 106 15.45 4.58 4.02
CA ILE A 106 15.12 4.44 2.60
C ILE A 106 15.94 5.44 1.76
N ALA A 107 16.03 6.71 2.18
CA ALA A 107 16.78 7.74 1.46
C ALA A 107 18.27 7.41 1.32
N ILE A 108 18.88 6.78 2.34
CA ILE A 108 20.27 6.30 2.29
C ILE A 108 20.39 5.14 1.30
N MET A 109 19.49 4.16 1.37
CA MET A 109 19.57 2.93 0.58
C MET A 109 19.11 3.09 -0.87
N ALA A 110 18.31 4.11 -1.20
CA ALA A 110 17.75 4.31 -2.53
C ALA A 110 18.82 4.43 -3.64
N TYR A 111 20.04 4.87 -3.30
CA TYR A 111 21.14 5.04 -4.24
C TYR A 111 22.10 3.84 -4.29
N ASP A 112 21.86 2.81 -3.47
CA ASP A 112 22.64 1.58 -3.45
C ASP A 112 22.19 0.65 -4.58
N LYS A 113 23.05 0.49 -5.59
CA LYS A 113 22.78 -0.35 -6.78
C LYS A 113 22.63 -1.84 -6.45
N THR A 114 23.00 -2.27 -5.25
CA THR A 114 22.76 -3.66 -4.80
C THR A 114 21.31 -3.90 -4.37
N GLN A 115 20.49 -2.84 -4.30
CA GLN A 115 19.09 -2.87 -3.83
C GLN A 115 18.06 -2.80 -4.97
N ASP A 116 18.47 -2.94 -6.24
CA ASP A 116 17.66 -2.67 -7.45
C ASP A 116 16.49 -3.67 -7.69
N VAL A 117 16.06 -4.40 -6.66
CA VAL A 117 15.07 -5.47 -6.76
C VAL A 117 13.74 -5.01 -6.13
N GLN A 118 12.70 -4.93 -6.97
CA GLN A 118 11.26 -4.94 -6.61
C GLN A 118 10.63 -3.73 -5.88
N SER A 119 11.35 -2.65 -5.57
CA SER A 119 10.74 -1.48 -4.91
C SER A 119 9.99 -0.58 -5.88
N SER A 120 8.83 -0.04 -5.48
CA SER A 120 8.13 0.97 -6.29
C SER A 120 8.88 2.29 -6.22
N VAL A 121 9.18 2.89 -7.38
CA VAL A 121 9.81 4.22 -7.46
C VAL A 121 9.00 5.27 -6.68
N MET A 122 7.68 5.12 -6.62
CA MET A 122 6.81 6.01 -5.87
C MET A 122 7.02 5.95 -4.35
N GLU A 123 7.28 4.76 -3.81
CA GLU A 123 7.58 4.58 -2.38
C GLU A 123 8.93 5.25 -2.03
N ILE A 124 9.92 5.12 -2.90
CA ILE A 124 11.23 5.79 -2.76
C ILE A 124 11.07 7.32 -2.83
N VAL A 125 10.38 7.82 -3.86
CA VAL A 125 10.17 9.27 -4.07
C VAL A 125 9.47 9.90 -2.87
N THR A 126 8.44 9.26 -2.32
CA THR A 126 7.72 9.80 -1.17
C THR A 126 8.55 9.77 0.12
N ALA A 127 9.36 8.74 0.33
CA ALA A 127 10.32 8.71 1.44
C ALA A 127 11.35 9.84 1.33
N LEU A 128 11.95 10.03 0.14
CA LEU A 128 12.88 11.14 -0.12
C LEU A 128 12.24 12.51 0.11
N LEU A 129 10.99 12.70 -0.35
CA LEU A 129 10.25 13.93 -0.11
C LEU A 129 10.04 14.19 1.38
N ALA A 130 9.67 13.17 2.16
CA ALA A 130 9.42 13.28 3.60
C ALA A 130 10.65 13.72 4.39
N VAL A 131 11.86 13.39 3.93
CA VAL A 131 13.13 13.81 4.55
C VAL A 131 13.82 14.98 3.83
N ASN A 132 13.07 15.73 3.02
CA ASN A 132 13.57 16.89 2.27
C ASN A 132 14.78 16.60 1.35
N GLN A 133 14.91 15.37 0.86
CA GLN A 133 15.93 15.01 -0.12
C GLN A 133 15.47 15.22 -1.57
N SER A 134 16.46 15.27 -2.47
CA SER A 134 16.22 15.47 -3.90
C SER A 134 15.63 14.23 -4.56
N VAL A 135 14.58 14.42 -5.35
CA VAL A 135 13.93 13.35 -6.13
C VAL A 135 14.31 13.37 -7.61
N THR A 136 15.23 14.27 -8.02
CA THR A 136 15.56 14.50 -9.44
C THR A 136 16.02 13.24 -10.16
N HIS A 137 16.70 12.32 -9.48
CA HIS A 137 17.13 11.05 -10.07
C HIS A 137 15.96 10.11 -10.38
N PHE A 138 14.94 10.08 -9.51
CA PHE A 138 13.82 9.14 -9.59
C PHE A 138 12.60 9.71 -10.32
N LEU A 139 12.47 11.03 -10.42
CA LEU A 139 11.33 11.69 -11.06
C LEU A 139 11.16 11.30 -12.55
N PRO A 140 12.22 11.16 -13.38
CA PRO A 140 12.09 10.66 -14.74
C PRO A 140 11.58 9.22 -14.79
N GLN A 141 12.03 8.36 -13.87
CA GLN A 141 11.57 6.97 -13.76
C GLN A 141 10.08 6.92 -13.40
N LEU A 142 9.67 7.70 -12.38
CA LEU A 142 8.25 7.83 -11.99
C LEU A 142 7.37 8.31 -13.16
N THR A 143 7.84 9.32 -13.89
CA THR A 143 7.15 9.84 -15.08
C THR A 143 7.02 8.76 -16.17
N SER A 144 8.04 7.91 -16.32
CA SER A 144 8.01 6.77 -17.24
C SER A 144 6.97 5.74 -16.81
N GLU A 145 6.97 5.32 -15.54
CA GLU A 145 6.03 4.32 -15.01
C GLU A 145 4.57 4.79 -15.13
N GLU A 146 4.30 6.07 -14.86
CA GLU A 146 2.97 6.68 -15.02
C GLU A 146 2.49 6.66 -16.48
N LYS A 147 3.38 6.96 -17.44
CA LYS A 147 3.05 6.96 -18.89
C LYS A 147 2.70 5.58 -19.41
N HIS A 148 3.34 4.53 -18.91
CA HIS A 148 3.04 3.15 -19.28
C HIS A 148 1.74 2.63 -18.65
N LYS A 149 0.99 3.50 -17.95
CA LYS A 149 -0.30 3.20 -17.30
C LYS A 149 -0.25 1.99 -16.39
N SER A 150 0.89 1.76 -15.74
CA SER A 150 1.03 0.68 -14.77
C SER A 150 -0.09 0.79 -13.72
N ASP A 151 -0.66 -0.35 -13.33
CA ASP A 151 -1.57 -0.40 -12.19
C ASP A 151 -0.86 0.11 -10.92
N LEU A 152 0.48 -0.01 -10.88
CA LEU A 152 1.36 0.40 -9.79
C LEU A 152 1.76 1.87 -9.80
N VAL A 153 1.50 2.65 -10.86
CA VAL A 153 1.69 4.12 -10.84
C VAL A 153 0.55 4.77 -11.64
N PRO A 154 -0.57 5.14 -10.99
CA PRO A 154 -1.69 5.82 -11.62
C PRO A 154 -1.31 7.25 -12.00
N PHE A 155 -2.07 7.79 -12.96
CA PHE A 155 -2.03 9.19 -13.34
C PHE A 155 -2.34 10.10 -12.15
N GLY A 156 -1.60 11.22 -12.06
CA GLY A 156 -1.65 12.17 -10.95
C GLY A 156 -0.45 12.04 -10.00
N SER A 157 0.32 10.95 -10.08
CA SER A 157 1.47 10.71 -9.19
C SER A 157 2.60 11.72 -9.44
N THR A 158 2.99 11.95 -10.69
CA THR A 158 4.05 12.92 -11.02
C THR A 158 3.59 14.35 -10.75
N GLY A 159 2.32 14.65 -11.03
CA GLY A 159 1.72 15.95 -10.75
C GLY A 159 1.75 16.30 -9.26
N ALA A 160 1.37 15.34 -8.41
CA ALA A 160 1.42 15.50 -6.95
C ALA A 160 2.84 15.74 -6.44
N VAL A 161 3.84 14.99 -6.94
CA VAL A 161 5.25 15.21 -6.57
C VAL A 161 5.72 16.62 -6.95
N ARG A 162 5.40 17.09 -8.17
CA ARG A 162 5.76 18.45 -8.59
C ARG A 162 5.07 19.52 -7.75
N ALA A 163 3.80 19.32 -7.42
CA ALA A 163 3.05 20.24 -6.57
C ALA A 163 3.65 20.34 -5.16
N ILE A 164 4.09 19.22 -4.57
CA ILE A 164 4.83 19.21 -3.29
C ILE A 164 6.14 20.01 -3.41
N LEU A 165 6.92 19.79 -4.47
CA LEU A 165 8.20 20.49 -4.68
C LEU A 165 8.02 22.00 -4.88
N SER A 166 6.93 22.42 -5.53
CA SER A 166 6.61 23.83 -5.78
C SER A 166 5.79 24.49 -4.67
N ASN A 167 5.46 23.76 -3.60
CA ASN A 167 4.57 24.21 -2.52
C ASN A 167 3.18 24.69 -3.03
N ASP A 168 2.66 24.03 -4.08
CA ASP A 168 1.38 24.34 -4.71
C ASP A 168 0.28 23.42 -4.14
N GLU A 169 -0.33 23.87 -3.04
CA GLU A 169 -1.38 23.09 -2.37
C GLU A 169 -2.60 22.81 -3.28
N PRO A 170 -3.17 23.79 -4.02
CA PRO A 170 -4.28 23.52 -4.95
C PRO A 170 -3.95 22.45 -6.01
N ALA A 171 -2.77 22.52 -6.63
CA ALA A 171 -2.35 21.52 -7.61
C ALA A 171 -2.15 20.13 -6.98
N LEU A 172 -1.66 20.09 -5.73
CA LEU A 172 -1.51 18.85 -4.99
C LEU A 172 -2.86 18.18 -4.70
N ILE A 173 -3.83 18.95 -4.20
CA ILE A 173 -5.19 18.46 -3.94
C ILE A 173 -5.79 17.86 -5.22
N ASN A 174 -5.73 18.60 -6.33
CA ASN A 174 -6.25 18.14 -7.62
C ASN A 174 -5.58 16.84 -8.09
N SER A 175 -4.25 16.76 -7.99
CA SER A 175 -3.48 15.59 -8.43
C SER A 175 -3.81 14.34 -7.58
N VAL A 176 -3.94 14.51 -6.27
CA VAL A 176 -4.26 13.39 -5.36
C VAL A 176 -5.72 12.95 -5.51
N ASP A 177 -6.66 13.88 -5.71
CA ASP A 177 -8.07 13.54 -5.97
C ASP A 177 -8.25 12.79 -7.30
N GLU A 178 -7.50 13.16 -8.34
CA GLU A 178 -7.49 12.45 -9.61
C GLU A 178 -6.93 11.02 -9.45
N LEU A 179 -5.80 10.89 -8.76
CA LEU A 179 -5.20 9.61 -8.42
C LEU A 179 -6.18 8.70 -7.67
N LEU A 180 -6.85 9.23 -6.64
CA LEU A 180 -7.85 8.51 -5.85
C LEU A 180 -9.05 8.08 -6.70
N THR A 181 -9.48 8.92 -7.64
CA THR A 181 -10.56 8.58 -8.59
C THR A 181 -10.17 7.41 -9.50
N ILE A 182 -8.93 7.40 -9.99
CA ILE A 182 -8.41 6.29 -10.82
C ILE A 182 -8.27 5.02 -10.00
N HIS A 183 -7.73 5.13 -8.78
CA HIS A 183 -7.57 4.02 -7.86
C HIS A 183 -8.92 3.34 -7.57
N ALA A 184 -9.98 4.11 -7.25
CA ALA A 184 -11.31 3.57 -7.00
C ALA A 184 -11.90 2.81 -8.21
N LYS A 185 -11.68 3.33 -9.42
CA LYS A 185 -12.08 2.65 -10.68
C LYS A 185 -11.35 1.32 -10.84
N ARG A 186 -10.04 1.29 -10.56
CA ARG A 186 -9.21 0.08 -10.64
C ARG A 186 -9.57 -0.94 -9.56
N ALA A 187 -9.80 -0.51 -8.32
CA ALA A 187 -10.25 -1.35 -7.22
C ALA A 187 -11.61 -2.05 -7.51
N SER A 188 -12.48 -1.40 -8.29
CA SER A 188 -13.77 -1.98 -8.72
C SER A 188 -13.66 -2.94 -9.92
N ASN A 189 -12.47 -3.10 -10.50
CA ASN A 189 -12.25 -3.88 -11.72
C ASN A 189 -11.57 -5.23 -11.42
N LEU A 190 -12.26 -6.32 -11.76
CA LEU A 190 -11.77 -7.70 -11.66
C LEU A 190 -10.60 -8.04 -12.58
N ARG A 191 -10.16 -7.14 -13.45
CA ARG A 191 -8.96 -7.33 -14.28
C ARG A 191 -7.77 -6.51 -13.78
N SER A 192 -7.97 -5.68 -12.76
CA SER A 192 -6.88 -4.91 -12.16
C SER A 192 -6.25 -5.70 -11.01
N SER A 193 -4.93 -5.62 -10.91
CA SER A 193 -4.19 -6.17 -9.77
C SER A 193 -4.55 -5.51 -8.43
N ILE A 194 -5.19 -4.33 -8.46
CA ILE A 194 -5.71 -3.64 -7.28
C ILE A 194 -7.03 -4.28 -6.81
N GLY A 195 -7.88 -4.71 -7.74
CA GLY A 195 -9.22 -5.21 -7.42
C GLY A 195 -9.25 -6.68 -6.99
N ILE A 196 -8.44 -7.53 -7.62
CA ILE A 196 -8.41 -8.97 -7.35
C ILE A 196 -7.54 -9.25 -6.12
N GLY A 197 -8.16 -9.68 -5.03
CA GLY A 197 -7.46 -10.25 -3.87
C GLY A 197 -6.36 -9.41 -3.23
N SER A 198 -6.33 -8.11 -3.51
CA SER A 198 -5.34 -7.20 -2.95
C SER A 198 -5.94 -6.35 -1.85
N SER A 199 -5.20 -6.16 -0.76
CA SER A 199 -5.52 -5.18 0.28
C SER A 199 -5.55 -3.75 -0.26
N ASN A 200 -4.88 -3.49 -1.40
CA ASN A 200 -4.99 -2.22 -2.13
C ASN A 200 -6.40 -1.96 -2.67
N ALA A 201 -7.32 -2.93 -2.66
CA ALA A 201 -8.72 -2.67 -2.99
C ALA A 201 -9.40 -1.72 -1.99
N VAL A 202 -8.87 -1.59 -0.76
CA VAL A 202 -9.45 -0.75 0.30
C VAL A 202 -8.51 0.34 0.82
N ILE A 203 -7.28 0.42 0.31
CA ILE A 203 -6.35 1.52 0.61
C ILE A 203 -5.63 2.01 -0.64
N CYS A 204 -5.36 3.31 -0.71
CA CYS A 204 -4.53 3.89 -1.75
C CYS A 204 -3.16 4.27 -1.18
N ARG A 205 -2.22 3.32 -1.19
CA ARG A 205 -0.86 3.51 -0.64
C ARG A 205 -0.18 4.79 -1.13
N MET A 206 -0.28 5.12 -2.41
CA MET A 206 0.38 6.30 -2.98
C MET A 206 -0.22 7.61 -2.46
N ALA A 207 -1.55 7.70 -2.39
CA ALA A 207 -2.21 8.88 -1.85
C ALA A 207 -1.85 9.08 -0.38
N ILE A 208 -1.79 7.98 0.39
CA ILE A 208 -1.35 7.98 1.80
C ILE A 208 0.07 8.54 1.91
N LEU A 209 1.01 7.99 1.16
CA LEU A 209 2.41 8.41 1.19
C LEU A 209 2.63 9.85 0.66
N LEU A 210 1.88 10.28 -0.36
CA LEU A 210 1.89 11.66 -0.84
C LEU A 210 1.40 12.64 0.22
N CYS A 211 0.31 12.30 0.92
CA CYS A 211 -0.21 13.12 2.01
C CYS A 211 0.79 13.21 3.17
N GLU A 212 1.51 12.13 3.47
CA GLU A 212 2.55 12.12 4.50
C GLU A 212 3.79 12.92 4.09
N ALA A 213 4.27 12.76 2.86
CA ALA A 213 5.37 13.54 2.34
C ALA A 213 5.05 15.05 2.31
N ALA A 214 3.81 15.40 1.98
CA ALA A 214 3.32 16.78 1.97
C ALA A 214 3.24 17.37 3.39
N SER A 215 2.76 16.62 4.38
CA SER A 215 2.64 17.10 5.76
C SER A 215 4.01 17.41 6.39
N HIS A 216 5.03 16.59 6.09
CA HIS A 216 6.42 16.86 6.50
C HIS A 216 7.01 18.15 5.90
N ARG A 217 6.38 18.69 4.85
CA ARG A 217 6.72 19.97 4.20
C ARG A 217 5.76 21.10 4.56
N GLY A 218 4.87 20.88 5.53
CA GLY A 218 3.90 21.88 6.00
C GLY A 218 2.62 21.96 5.17
N ILE A 219 2.41 21.05 4.21
CA ILE A 219 1.22 21.04 3.34
C ILE A 219 0.26 19.95 3.81
N ASN A 220 -0.78 20.33 4.55
CA ASN A 220 -1.76 19.40 5.10
C ASN A 220 -3.03 19.34 4.24
N ILE A 221 -3.16 18.28 3.43
CA ILE A 221 -4.28 18.12 2.48
C ILE A 221 -5.27 17.00 2.83
N LYS A 222 -4.98 16.14 3.83
CA LYS A 222 -5.78 14.92 4.13
C LYS A 222 -7.29 15.20 4.27
N ASP A 223 -7.67 16.31 4.90
CA ASP A 223 -9.08 16.69 5.10
C ASP A 223 -9.66 17.58 3.99
N LYS A 224 -8.83 18.01 3.03
CA LYS A 224 -9.22 18.83 1.87
C LYS A 224 -9.57 17.99 0.64
N LEU A 225 -9.23 16.71 0.64
CA LEU A 225 -9.44 15.80 -0.48
C LEU A 225 -10.92 15.39 -0.60
N SER A 226 -11.53 15.69 -1.73
CA SER A 226 -12.93 15.37 -2.00
C SER A 226 -13.14 13.92 -2.41
N LYS A 227 -12.08 13.23 -2.85
CA LYS A 227 -12.11 11.85 -3.37
C LYS A 227 -11.51 10.82 -2.40
N ARG A 228 -11.20 11.20 -1.15
CA ARG A 228 -10.71 10.23 -0.16
C ARG A 228 -11.75 9.15 0.17
N ARG A 229 -13.03 9.53 0.22
CA ARG A 229 -14.16 8.62 0.46
C ARG A 229 -14.91 8.40 -0.83
N GLN A 230 -15.02 7.15 -1.27
CA GLN A 230 -15.73 6.82 -2.51
C GLN A 230 -16.49 5.51 -2.38
N LYS A 231 -17.60 5.42 -3.13
CA LYS A 231 -18.35 4.19 -3.32
C LYS A 231 -17.71 3.37 -4.44
N MET A 232 -17.48 2.10 -4.17
CA MET A 232 -16.94 1.11 -5.08
C MET A 232 -17.78 -0.17 -5.06
N SER A 233 -17.52 -1.06 -6.00
CA SER A 233 -18.10 -2.40 -6.00
C SER A 233 -17.00 -3.41 -5.72
N LEU A 234 -17.02 -3.99 -4.52
CA LEU A 234 -16.22 -5.15 -4.20
C LEU A 234 -16.77 -6.37 -4.97
N ARG A 235 -15.87 -7.29 -5.30
CA ARG A 235 -16.14 -8.46 -6.12
C ARG A 235 -15.61 -9.68 -5.40
N MET A 236 -16.18 -10.83 -5.66
CA MET A 236 -15.70 -12.08 -5.08
C MET A 236 -14.27 -12.38 -5.53
N GLN A 237 -13.40 -12.66 -4.57
CA GLN A 237 -12.05 -13.14 -4.83
C GLN A 237 -12.04 -14.59 -5.30
N TYR A 238 -12.87 -15.45 -4.70
CA TYR A 238 -12.93 -16.89 -4.96
C TYR A 238 -14.34 -17.34 -5.39
N PRO A 239 -14.82 -16.96 -6.59
CA PRO A 239 -16.16 -17.35 -7.04
C PRO A 239 -16.35 -18.87 -7.17
N SER A 240 -15.28 -19.64 -7.34
CA SER A 240 -15.33 -21.11 -7.43
C SER A 240 -15.65 -21.79 -6.11
N GLU A 241 -15.41 -21.14 -4.97
CA GLU A 241 -15.70 -21.71 -3.63
C GLU A 241 -17.17 -21.57 -3.23
N PHE A 242 -17.92 -20.71 -3.94
CA PHE A 242 -19.35 -20.47 -3.71
C PHE A 242 -20.10 -20.58 -5.05
N PRO A 243 -20.19 -21.78 -5.65
CA PRO A 243 -20.83 -21.99 -6.95
C PRO A 243 -22.31 -21.58 -6.99
N GLU A 244 -22.96 -21.50 -5.83
CA GLU A 244 -24.33 -21.04 -5.65
C GLU A 244 -24.49 -19.51 -5.70
N VAL A 245 -23.40 -18.74 -5.58
CA VAL A 245 -23.41 -17.28 -5.66
C VAL A 245 -23.10 -16.84 -7.09
N ASP A 246 -23.79 -15.81 -7.59
CA ASP A 246 -23.44 -15.22 -8.89
C ASP A 246 -21.99 -14.74 -8.88
N LYS A 247 -21.13 -15.37 -9.68
CA LYS A 247 -19.71 -15.00 -9.85
C LYS A 247 -19.49 -13.54 -10.27
N ASN A 248 -20.52 -12.90 -10.83
CA ASN A 248 -20.51 -11.49 -11.23
C ASN A 248 -21.20 -10.56 -10.23
N ILE A 249 -21.46 -11.02 -9.00
CA ILE A 249 -22.05 -10.18 -7.95
C ILE A 249 -21.20 -8.91 -7.74
N LYS A 250 -21.89 -7.78 -7.57
CA LYS A 250 -21.31 -6.51 -7.13
C LYS A 250 -21.72 -6.31 -5.69
N MET A 251 -20.75 -6.18 -4.79
CA MET A 251 -20.98 -5.88 -3.39
C MET A 251 -20.65 -4.41 -3.16
N PRO A 252 -21.65 -3.51 -3.05
CA PRO A 252 -21.39 -2.10 -2.82
C PRO A 252 -20.62 -1.90 -1.51
N LEU A 253 -19.60 -1.06 -1.56
CA LEU A 253 -18.75 -0.71 -0.42
C LEU A 253 -18.36 0.75 -0.52
N GLU A 254 -18.47 1.50 0.57
CA GLU A 254 -17.88 2.83 0.67
C GLU A 254 -16.60 2.74 1.50
N VAL A 255 -15.52 3.32 1.02
CA VAL A 255 -14.19 3.21 1.63
C VAL A 255 -13.53 4.58 1.71
N ASP A 256 -12.89 4.87 2.84
CA ASP A 256 -11.92 5.94 2.96
C ASP A 256 -10.52 5.41 2.62
N PHE A 257 -10.08 5.64 1.38
CA PHE A 257 -8.83 5.08 0.84
C PHE A 257 -7.56 5.57 1.53
N LEU A 258 -7.62 6.65 2.33
CA LEU A 258 -6.47 7.13 3.09
C LEU A 258 -6.32 6.41 4.44
N THR A 259 -7.40 5.84 4.95
CA THR A 259 -7.39 5.19 6.27
C THR A 259 -7.59 3.68 6.18
N GLY A 260 -8.21 3.19 5.11
CA GLY A 260 -8.65 1.80 4.99
C GLY A 260 -9.98 1.52 5.66
N GLN A 261 -10.63 2.53 6.25
CA GLN A 261 -11.93 2.34 6.90
C GLN A 261 -13.02 2.08 5.85
N ALA A 262 -13.76 0.98 6.02
CA ALA A 262 -14.94 0.67 5.23
C ALA A 262 -16.22 1.03 5.99
N PHE A 263 -17.18 1.61 5.30
CA PHE A 263 -18.48 1.98 5.86
C PHE A 263 -19.51 0.90 5.51
N LEU A 264 -19.53 -0.13 6.36
CA LEU A 264 -20.37 -1.32 6.24
C LEU A 264 -21.75 -1.00 6.82
N LYS A 265 -22.65 -0.45 6.00
CA LYS A 265 -24.08 -0.28 6.33
C LYS A 265 -24.91 -1.43 5.79
#